data_AF-A0AAF6BU39-F1
#
_entry.id   AF-A0AAF6BU39-F1
#
_cell.length_a   1.000
_cell.length_b   1.000
_cell.length_c   1.000
_cell.angle_alpha   90.00
_cell.angle_beta   90.00
_cell.angle_gamma   90.00
#
_symmetry.space_group_name_H-M   'P 1'
#
loop_
_entity.id
_entity.type
_entity.pdbx_description
1 polymer ?
#
loop_
_entity_poly.entity_id
_entity_poly.type
_entity_poly.pdbx_seq_one_letter_code
_entity_poly.pdbx_strand_id
1 'polypeptide(L)'
;MPGLIVMDCVVHQIHLMVGDYLKSNNRYPEVMKQALQVLVWFTSHTVPSAWLQEKLVAVESKTMALIIPAITWWGSHVESISRLLQVRH
;
A
#
# COMPACT_ATOMS: atom_id res chain seq x y z
N MET A 1 -6.67 3.38 -35.91
CA MET A 1 -7.79 4.35 -35.97
C MET A 1 -7.29 5.70 -35.44
N PRO A 2 -6.83 6.61 -36.30
CA PRO A 2 -6.40 7.95 -35.91
C PRO A 2 -7.59 8.91 -36.07
N GLY A 3 -8.29 9.23 -34.98
CA GLY A 3 -9.46 10.13 -35.05
C GLY A 3 -10.32 10.19 -33.78
N LEU A 4 -10.15 9.26 -32.83
CA LEU A 4 -10.74 9.41 -31.50
C LEU A 4 -9.84 10.28 -30.63
N ILE A 5 -10.34 11.45 -30.22
CA ILE A 5 -9.73 12.24 -29.15
C ILE A 5 -10.23 11.62 -27.83
N VAL A 6 -9.38 10.81 -27.20
CA VAL A 6 -9.65 10.28 -25.85
C VAL A 6 -8.98 11.22 -24.86
N MET A 7 -9.77 11.80 -23.96
CA MET A 7 -9.23 12.54 -22.82
C MET A 7 -8.64 11.54 -21.84
N ASP A 8 -7.36 11.67 -21.53
CA ASP A 8 -6.74 10.81 -20.53
C ASP A 8 -7.40 11.00 -19.16
N CYS A 9 -7.64 9.89 -18.49
CA CYS A 9 -8.16 9.93 -17.13
C CYS A 9 -7.15 10.62 -16.21
N VAL A 10 -7.56 11.68 -15.52
CA VAL A 10 -6.70 12.43 -14.58
C VAL A 10 -6.11 11.50 -13.51
N VAL A 11 -6.89 10.52 -13.04
CA VAL A 11 -6.41 9.53 -12.06
C VAL A 11 -5.30 8.65 -12.64
N HIS A 12 -5.38 8.31 -13.93
CA HIS A 12 -4.33 7.57 -14.62
C HIS A 12 -3.08 8.43 -14.82
N GLN A 13 -3.24 9.71 -15.17
CA GLN A 13 -2.08 10.61 -15.34
C GLN A 13 -1.35 10.87 -14.02
N ILE A 14 -2.07 11.09 -12.92
CA ILE A 14 -1.47 11.19 -11.58
C ILE A 14 -0.75 9.89 -11.22
N HIS A 15 -1.31 8.73 -11.58
CA HIS A 15 -0.66 7.44 -11.34
C HIS A 15 0.70 7.34 -12.03
N LEU A 16 0.78 7.71 -13.31
CA LEU A 16 2.03 7.68 -14.07
C LEU A 16 3.06 8.62 -13.44
N MET A 17 2.68 9.85 -13.12
CA MET A 17 3.56 10.84 -12.49
C MET A 17 4.13 10.34 -11.15
N VAL A 18 3.28 9.77 -10.28
CA VAL A 18 3.73 9.22 -8.99
C VAL A 18 4.61 7.99 -9.19
N GLY A 19 4.26 7.12 -10.13
CA GLY A 19 5.08 5.96 -10.49
C GLY A 19 6.47 6.37 -10.94
N ASP A 20 6.59 7.39 -11.80
CA ASP A 20 7.86 7.91 -12.31
C ASP A 20 8.65 8.63 -11.22
N TYR A 21 7.98 9.40 -10.36
CA TYR A 21 8.60 10.01 -9.18
C TYR A 21 9.21 8.95 -8.25
N LEU A 22 8.48 7.87 -7.96
CA LEU A 22 8.99 6.80 -7.10
C LEU A 22 10.16 6.04 -7.75
N LYS A 23 10.14 5.86 -9.07
CA LYS A 23 11.25 5.25 -9.82
C LYS A 23 12.49 6.14 -9.91
N SER A 24 12.34 7.47 -9.79
CA SER A 24 13.46 8.42 -9.87
C SER A 24 14.51 8.20 -8.78
N ASN A 25 14.14 7.55 -7.67
CA ASN A 25 15.04 7.17 -6.60
C ASN A 25 15.00 5.66 -6.37
N ASN A 26 16.09 4.98 -6.71
CA ASN A 26 16.23 3.52 -6.61
C ASN A 26 16.01 2.95 -5.20
N ARG A 27 16.00 3.78 -4.14
CA ARG A 27 15.72 3.33 -2.78
C ARG A 27 14.24 3.03 -2.54
N TYR A 28 13.33 3.78 -3.17
CA TYR A 28 11.89 3.62 -2.90
C TYR A 28 11.31 2.27 -3.34
N PRO A 29 11.67 1.73 -4.52
CA PRO A 29 11.21 0.40 -4.91
C PRO A 29 11.61 -0.69 -3.91
N GLU A 30 12.83 -0.61 -3.35
CA GLU A 30 13.31 -1.61 -2.39
C GLU A 30 12.59 -1.50 -1.04
N VAL A 31 12.41 -0.28 -0.52
CA VAL A 31 11.62 -0.06 0.70
C VAL A 31 10.17 -0.52 0.52
N MET A 32 9.57 -0.22 -0.63
CA MET A 32 8.22 -0.65 -0.96
C MET A 32 8.10 -2.18 -0.99
N LYS A 33 9.09 -2.86 -1.58
CA LYS A 33 9.15 -4.33 -1.60
C LYS A 33 9.23 -4.92 -0.20
N GLN A 34 10.06 -4.36 0.69
CA GLN A 34 10.17 -4.81 2.07
C GLN A 34 8.86 -4.60 2.84
N ALA A 35 8.22 -3.44 2.68
CA ALA A 35 6.93 -3.16 3.30
C ALA A 35 5.84 -4.14 2.82
N LEU A 36 5.80 -4.45 1.53
CA LEU A 36 4.90 -5.45 0.97
C LEU A 36 5.16 -6.85 1.54
N GLN A 37 6.42 -7.24 1.71
CA GLN A 37 6.77 -8.52 2.34
C GLN A 37 6.24 -8.62 3.76
N VAL A 38 6.36 -7.56 4.56
CA VAL A 38 5.81 -7.51 5.92
C VAL A 38 4.29 -7.63 5.89
N LEU A 39 3.61 -6.87 5.03
CA LEU A 39 2.16 -6.92 4.87
C LEU A 39 1.68 -8.33 4.50
N VAL A 40 2.30 -8.94 3.50
CA VAL A 40 1.97 -10.30 3.04
C VAL A 40 2.25 -11.32 4.15
N TRP A 41 3.36 -11.19 4.87
CA TRP A 41 3.71 -12.11 5.94
C TRP A 41 2.67 -12.07 7.08
N PHE A 42 2.30 -10.88 7.57
CA PHE A 42 1.29 -10.78 8.62
C PHE A 42 -0.10 -11.23 8.17
N THR A 43 -0.49 -10.90 6.94
CA THR A 43 -1.82 -11.27 6.42
C THR A 43 -1.94 -12.75 6.06
N SER A 44 -0.83 -13.44 5.78
CA SER A 44 -0.80 -14.89 5.52
C SER A 44 -0.74 -15.75 6.78
N HIS A 45 -0.38 -15.19 7.93
CA HIS A 45 -0.24 -15.94 9.18
C HIS A 45 -1.28 -15.49 10.21
N THR A 46 -2.22 -16.38 10.52
CA THR A 46 -3.36 -16.09 11.42
C THR A 46 -2.92 -15.75 12.85
N VAL A 47 -1.94 -16.47 13.41
CA VAL A 47 -1.47 -16.26 14.78
C VAL A 47 -0.74 -14.91 14.97
N PRO A 48 0.30 -14.56 14.18
CA PRO A 48 0.93 -13.25 14.25
C PRO A 48 -0.04 -12.08 14.00
N SER A 49 -1.00 -12.26 13.08
CA SER A 49 -2.05 -11.27 12.82
C SER A 49 -2.93 -11.04 14.05
N ALA A 50 -3.36 -12.11 14.72
CA ALA A 50 -4.15 -12.02 15.95
C ALA A 50 -3.37 -11.30 17.07
N TRP A 51 -2.09 -11.64 17.27
CA TRP A 51 -1.24 -10.95 18.25
C TRP A 51 -1.07 -9.47 17.94
N LEU A 52 -0.90 -9.13 16.66
CA LEU A 52 -0.83 -7.74 16.24
C LEU A 52 -2.14 -7.00 16.55
N GLN A 53 -3.29 -7.60 16.27
CA GLN A 53 -4.59 -7.01 16.59
C GLN A 53 -4.78 -6.83 18.10
N GLU A 54 -4.43 -7.83 18.92
CA GLU A 54 -4.50 -7.72 20.38
C GLU A 54 -3.66 -6.54 20.90
N LYS A 55 -2.43 -6.38 20.37
CA LYS A 55 -1.56 -5.26 20.73
C LYS A 55 -2.13 -3.92 20.30
N LEU A 56 -2.66 -3.81 19.09
CA LEU A 56 -3.28 -2.58 18.59
C LEU A 56 -4.51 -2.19 19.41
N VAL A 57 -5.34 -3.15 19.80
CA VAL A 57 -6.49 -2.88 20.68
C VAL A 57 -6.01 -2.40 22.06
N ALA A 58 -4.96 -3.02 22.61
CA ALA A 58 -4.42 -2.64 23.92
C ALA A 58 -3.77 -1.25 23.94
N VAL A 59 -3.09 -0.84 22.85
CA VAL A 59 -2.35 0.43 22.78
C VAL A 59 -3.22 1.57 22.25
N GLU A 60 -3.93 1.33 21.15
CA GLU A 60 -4.64 2.36 20.38
C GLU A 60 -6.17 2.36 20.59
N SER A 61 -6.70 1.38 21.35
CA SER A 61 -8.15 1.16 21.50
C SER A 61 -8.90 1.05 20.16
N LYS A 62 -8.19 0.63 19.11
CA LYS A 62 -8.69 0.53 17.73
C LYS A 62 -8.38 -0.84 17.16
N THR A 63 -9.39 -1.43 16.53
CA THR A 63 -9.20 -2.58 15.66
C THR A 63 -8.77 -2.08 14.28
N MET A 64 -7.52 -2.33 13.91
CA MET A 64 -6.99 -1.96 12.61
C MET A 64 -6.45 -3.19 11.89
N ALA A 65 -6.88 -3.40 10.65
CA ALA A 65 -6.41 -4.49 9.81
C ALA A 65 -5.34 -3.99 8.84
N LEU A 66 -4.32 -4.81 8.59
CA LEU A 66 -3.38 -4.59 7.50
C LEU A 66 -4.08 -4.84 6.16
N ILE A 67 -3.79 -4.02 5.16
CA ILE A 67 -4.40 -4.09 3.83
C ILE A 67 -3.33 -4.55 2.85
N ILE A 68 -3.60 -5.61 2.09
CA ILE A 68 -2.76 -6.00 0.95
C ILE A 68 -3.19 -5.14 -0.26
N PRO A 69 -2.25 -4.48 -0.96
CA PRO A 69 -2.62 -3.67 -2.10
C PRO A 69 -3.08 -4.53 -3.27
N ALA A 70 -4.13 -4.07 -3.95
CA ALA A 70 -4.63 -4.66 -5.18
C ALA A 70 -3.75 -4.24 -6.36
N ILE A 71 -3.26 -5.22 -7.13
CA ILE A 71 -2.38 -5.00 -8.29
C ILE A 71 -3.02 -4.05 -9.33
N THR A 72 -4.34 -4.10 -9.49
CA THR A 72 -5.10 -3.29 -10.44
C THR A 72 -5.34 -1.85 -9.97
N TRP A 73 -5.14 -1.56 -8.69
CA TRP A 73 -5.42 -0.23 -8.11
C TRP A 73 -4.22 0.27 -7.32
N TRP A 74 -3.37 1.06 -7.94
CA TRP A 74 -2.16 1.60 -7.34
C TRP A 74 -2.39 2.42 -6.06
N GLY A 75 -3.55 3.09 -5.93
CA GLY A 75 -3.91 3.85 -4.73
C GLY A 75 -3.94 2.95 -3.49
N SER A 76 -4.21 1.66 -3.67
CA SER A 76 -4.12 0.68 -2.60
C SER A 76 -2.70 0.53 -2.06
N HIS A 77 -1.64 0.71 -2.86
CA HIS A 77 -0.26 0.67 -2.35
C HIS A 77 0.00 1.82 -1.38
N VAL A 78 -0.50 3.01 -1.70
CA VAL A 78 -0.38 4.19 -0.82
C VAL A 78 -1.18 3.97 0.46
N GLU A 79 -2.41 3.46 0.36
CA GLU A 79 -3.25 3.18 1.53
C GLU A 79 -2.64 2.06 2.40
N SER A 80 -2.16 0.97 1.80
CA SER A 80 -1.50 -0.14 2.50
C SER A 80 -0.25 0.31 3.25
N ILE A 81 0.58 1.15 2.65
CA ILE A 81 1.77 1.73 3.29
C ILE A 81 1.36 2.67 4.42
N SER A 82 0.39 3.55 4.17
CA SER A 82 -0.12 4.49 5.17
C SER A 82 -0.67 3.74 6.39
N ARG A 83 -1.40 2.65 6.13
CA ARG A 83 -1.90 1.73 7.16
C ARG A 83 -0.78 1.07 7.95
N LEU A 84 0.25 0.57 7.26
CA LEU A 84 1.42 -0.04 7.90
C LEU A 84 2.16 0.96 8.80
N LEU A 85 2.25 2.23 8.39
CA LEU A 85 2.87 3.28 9.20
C LEU A 85 2.05 3.66 10.44
N GLN A 86 0.71 3.59 10.37
CA GLN A 86 -0.16 3.82 11.53
C GLN A 86 -0.03 2.71 12.59
N VAL A 87 0.25 1.48 12.16
CA VAL A 87 0.41 0.30 13.04
C VAL A 87 1.79 0.22 13.71
N ARG A 88 2.75 1.06 13.32
CA ARG A 88 4.10 1.08 13.89
C ARG A 88 4.16 1.68 15.31
N HIS A 89 3.15 2.45 15.70
CA HIS A 89 3.07 3.12 17.00
C HIS A 89 2.44 2.22 18.06
#